data_AF-A0A2A5T398-F1
#
_entry.id   AF-A0A2A5T398-F1
#
_cell.length_a   1.000
_cell.length_b   1.000
_cell.length_c   1.000
_cell.angle_alpha   90.00
_cell.angle_beta   90.00
_cell.angle_gamma   90.00
#
_symmetry.space_group_name_H-M   'P 1'
#
loop_
_entity.id
_entity.type
_entity.pdbx_description
1 polymer ?
#
loop_
_entity_poly.entity_id
_entity_poly.type
_entity_poly.pdbx_seq_one_letter_code
_entity_poly.pdbx_strand_id
1 'polypeptide(L)'
;MNNLVAVFVDVADFYQTFLPAWEKHLISSGIKQRNKACLLSVREVMTRVIAFHQSGYQDFKTYYIHFICRYLTNEFPELFSHT
;
A
#
# COMPACT_ATOMS: atom_id res chain seq x y z
N MET A 1 11.35 4.55 -13.23
CA MET A 1 10.91 4.71 -11.83
C MET A 1 10.09 5.98 -11.76
N ASN A 2 8.77 5.86 -11.66
CA ASN A 2 7.94 7.00 -11.28
C ASN A 2 8.37 7.45 -9.89
N ASN A 3 8.26 8.75 -9.61
CA ASN A 3 8.61 9.28 -8.30
C ASN A 3 7.70 8.61 -7.25
N LEU A 4 8.26 7.76 -6.38
CA LEU A 4 7.50 7.02 -5.36
C LEU A 4 6.75 7.97 -4.43
N VAL A 5 7.32 9.15 -4.18
CA VAL A 5 6.66 10.23 -3.44
C VAL A 5 5.42 10.73 -4.17
N ALA A 6 5.48 10.92 -5.49
CA ALA A 6 4.32 11.33 -6.28
C ALA A 6 3.21 10.27 -6.22
N VAL A 7 3.56 8.99 -6.37
CA VAL A 7 2.60 7.89 -6.22
C VAL A 7 1.99 7.88 -4.82
N PHE A 8 2.79 8.10 -3.78
CA PHE A 8 2.28 8.15 -2.40
C PHE A 8 1.30 9.31 -2.18
N VAL A 9 1.61 10.50 -2.72
CA VAL A 9 0.73 11.68 -2.66
C VAL A 9 -0.59 11.40 -3.39
N ASP A 10 -0.52 10.91 -4.64
CA ASP A 10 -1.70 10.59 -5.43
C ASP A 10 -2.60 9.54 -4.72
N VAL A 11 -1.97 8.52 -4.13
CA VAL A 11 -2.68 7.49 -3.35
C VAL A 11 -3.30 8.08 -2.09
N ALA A 12 -2.64 9.02 -1.42
CA ALA A 12 -3.17 9.66 -0.22
C ALA A 12 -4.41 10.50 -0.54
N ASP A 13 -4.37 11.29 -1.61
CA ASP A 13 -5.48 12.11 -2.08
C ASP A 13 -6.67 11.23 -2.51
N PHE A 14 -6.39 10.18 -3.29
CA PHE A 14 -7.41 9.19 -3.67
C PHE A 14 -8.05 8.55 -2.44
N TYR A 15 -7.24 8.09 -1.48
CA TYR A 15 -7.71 7.37 -0.31
C TYR A 15 -8.63 8.24 0.58
N GLN A 16 -8.36 9.55 0.67
CA GLN A 16 -9.20 10.48 1.41
C GLN A 16 -10.62 10.54 0.88
N THR A 17 -10.80 10.47 -0.44
CA THR A 17 -12.13 10.39 -1.08
C THR A 17 -12.71 8.98 -1.12
N PHE A 18 -11.87 7.96 -1.29
CA PHE A 18 -12.31 6.58 -1.46
C PHE A 18 -12.83 5.97 -0.15
N LEU A 19 -12.13 6.18 0.97
CA LEU A 19 -12.45 5.53 2.25
C LEU A 19 -13.90 5.81 2.72
N PRO A 20 -14.39 7.07 2.74
CA PRO A 20 -15.76 7.34 3.15
C PRO A 20 -16.82 6.72 2.22
N ALA A 21 -16.54 6.68 0.92
CA ALA A 21 -17.43 6.05 -0.05
C ALA A 21 -17.47 4.53 0.13
N TRP A 22 -16.31 3.92 0.39
CA TRP A 22 -16.18 2.49 0.64
C TRP A 22 -16.89 2.07 1.93
N GLU A 23 -16.73 2.81 3.03
CA GLU A 23 -17.41 2.55 4.29
C GLU A 23 -18.94 2.63 4.15
N LYS A 24 -19.45 3.65 3.45
CA LYS A 24 -20.88 3.75 3.12
C LYS A 24 -21.39 2.53 2.36
N HIS A 25 -20.62 2.07 1.37
CA HIS A 25 -20.96 0.87 0.61
C HIS A 25 -20.96 -0.41 1.47
N LEU A 26 -20.00 -0.57 2.39
CA LEU A 26 -19.97 -1.71 3.33
C LEU A 26 -21.21 -1.72 4.23
N ILE A 27 -21.64 -0.56 4.71
CA ILE A 27 -22.86 -0.43 5.52
C ILE A 27 -24.10 -0.80 4.68
N SER A 28 -24.23 -0.27 3.46
CA SER A 28 -25.40 -0.51 2.61
C SER A 28 -25.49 -1.94 2.09
N SER A 29 -24.35 -2.57 1.78
CA SER A 29 -24.30 -3.94 1.28
C SER A 29 -24.57 -5.00 2.35
N GLY A 30 -24.54 -4.62 3.63
CA GLY A 30 -24.68 -5.54 4.76
C GLY A 30 -23.50 -6.50 4.94
N ILE A 31 -22.43 -6.33 4.15
CA ILE A 31 -21.22 -7.14 4.23
C ILE A 31 -20.49 -6.78 5.51
N LYS A 32 -20.53 -7.70 6.49
CA LYS A 32 -19.81 -7.54 7.75
C LYS A 32 -18.36 -7.96 7.58
N GLN A 33 -17.47 -6.98 7.45
CA GLN A 33 -16.04 -7.18 7.44
C GLN A 33 -15.42 -6.68 8.76
N ARG A 34 -14.53 -7.47 9.36
CA ARG A 34 -13.83 -7.07 10.59
C ARG A 34 -12.87 -5.92 10.27
N ASN A 35 -13.07 -4.76 10.90
CA ASN A 35 -12.09 -3.68 10.89
C ASN A 35 -10.98 -3.99 11.92
N LYS A 36 -9.87 -4.57 11.45
CA LYS A 36 -8.69 -4.85 12.28
C LYS A 36 -7.58 -3.89 11.87
N ALA A 37 -7.03 -3.17 12.84
CA ALA A 37 -5.83 -2.38 12.63
C ALA A 37 -4.71 -3.28 12.08
N CYS A 38 -4.15 -2.90 10.94
CA CYS A 38 -2.95 -3.48 10.37
C CYS A 38 -1.78 -2.57 10.72
N LEU A 39 -0.57 -3.13 10.79
CA LEU A 39 0.65 -2.35 11.02
C LEU A 39 0.88 -1.37 9.87
N LEU A 40 0.66 -1.80 8.63
CA LEU A 40 0.68 -0.90 7.48
C LEU A 40 -0.68 -0.25 7.26
N SER A 41 -0.66 1.05 6.99
CA SER A 41 -1.80 1.77 6.46
C SER A 41 -2.12 1.30 5.04
N VAL A 42 -3.40 1.39 4.66
CA VAL A 42 -3.86 1.02 3.31
C VAL A 42 -3.13 1.81 2.22
N ARG A 43 -2.78 3.08 2.51
CA ARG A 43 -2.01 3.95 1.60
C ARG A 43 -0.61 3.39 1.31
N GLU A 44 0.08 2.89 2.32
CA GLU A 44 1.41 2.29 2.15
C GLU A 44 1.34 0.99 1.36
N VAL A 45 0.33 0.14 1.65
CA VAL A 45 0.10 -1.10 0.90
C VAL A 45 -0.16 -0.80 -0.56
N MET A 46 -1.07 0.13 -0.86
CA MET A 46 -1.37 0.57 -2.23
C MET A 46 -0.11 1.09 -2.94
N THR A 47 0.65 1.96 -2.30
CA THR A 47 1.88 2.53 -2.87
C THR A 47 2.90 1.44 -3.20
N ARG A 48 3.14 0.48 -2.28
CA ARG A 48 4.08 -0.63 -2.51
C ARG A 48 3.63 -1.55 -3.65
N VAL A 49 2.32 -1.82 -3.78
CA VAL A 49 1.76 -2.64 -4.86
C VAL A 49 1.87 -1.93 -6.21
N ILE A 50 1.56 -0.64 -6.28
CA ILE A 50 1.69 0.15 -7.51
C ILE A 50 3.16 0.21 -7.94
N ALA A 51 4.07 0.49 -7.00
CA ALA A 51 5.51 0.51 -7.26
C ALA A 51 6.03 -0.86 -7.70
N PHE A 52 5.54 -1.96 -7.12
CA PHE A 52 5.85 -3.32 -7.59
C PHE A 52 5.44 -3.51 -9.05
N HIS A 53 4.19 -3.19 -9.41
CA HIS A 53 3.73 -3.32 -10.80
C HIS A 53 4.53 -2.46 -11.78
N GLN A 54 4.92 -1.24 -11.38
CA GLN A 54 5.72 -0.33 -12.21
C GLN A 54 7.20 -0.75 -12.30
N SER A 55 7.70 -1.53 -11.35
CA SER A 55 9.11 -1.94 -11.28
C SER A 55 9.46 -3.06 -12.26
N GLY A 56 8.47 -3.80 -12.78
CA GLY A 56 8.67 -4.89 -13.74
C GLY A 56 9.31 -6.16 -13.14
N TYR A 57 9.40 -6.27 -11.81
CA TYR A 57 9.81 -7.51 -11.17
C TYR A 57 8.77 -8.61 -11.38
N GLN A 58 9.24 -9.84 -11.59
CA GLN A 58 8.38 -10.99 -11.86
C GLN A 58 7.60 -11.45 -10.62
N ASP A 59 8.23 -11.40 -9.44
CA ASP A 59 7.63 -11.81 -8.19
C ASP A 59 7.85 -10.79 -7.08
N PHE A 60 6.88 -10.72 -6.17
CA PHE A 60 6.88 -9.73 -5.09
C PHE A 60 8.01 -9.97 -4.09
N LYS A 61 8.47 -11.21 -3.91
CA LYS A 61 9.52 -11.55 -2.94
C LYS A 61 10.86 -10.95 -3.37
N THR A 62 11.21 -11.12 -4.64
CA THR A 62 12.42 -10.54 -5.25
C THR A 62 12.37 -9.01 -5.20
N TYR A 63 11.24 -8.42 -5.58
CA TYR A 63 11.03 -6.98 -5.45
C TYR A 63 11.23 -6.49 -4.00
N TYR A 64 10.62 -7.18 -3.04
CA TYR A 64 10.68 -6.76 -1.66
C TYR A 64 12.12 -6.82 -1.10
N ILE A 65 12.80 -7.94 -1.31
CA ILE A 65 14.15 -8.14 -0.77
C ILE A 65 15.16 -7.20 -1.45
N HIS A 66 15.13 -7.10 -2.78
CA HIS A 66 16.16 -6.39 -3.53
C HIS A 66 15.91 -4.89 -3.69
N PHE A 67 14.65 -4.45 -3.62
CA PHE A 67 14.30 -3.04 -3.81
C PHE A 67 13.80 -2.39 -2.51
N ILE A 68 12.74 -2.93 -1.90
CA ILE A 68 12.12 -2.34 -0.70
C ILE A 68 13.10 -2.35 0.48
N CYS A 69 13.64 -3.52 0.86
CA CYS A 69 14.57 -3.65 1.99
C CYS A 69 15.92 -2.96 1.78
N ARG A 70 16.29 -2.66 0.54
CA ARG A 70 17.59 -2.08 0.21
C ARG A 70 17.55 -0.56 0.07
N TYR A 71 16.46 -0.02 -0.48
CA TYR A 71 16.38 1.39 -0.84
C TYR A 71 15.26 2.16 -0.15
N LEU A 72 14.22 1.48 0.33
CA LEU A 72 13.02 2.13 0.90
C LEU A 72 12.89 1.90 2.41
N THR A 73 13.96 1.44 3.06
CA THR A 73 13.98 1.16 4.50
C THR A 73 13.71 2.38 5.35
N ASN A 74 14.20 3.54 4.90
CA ASN A 74 14.01 4.80 5.60
C ASN A 74 12.65 5.45 5.30
N GLU A 75 12.04 5.13 4.15
CA GLU A 75 10.73 5.66 3.75
C GLU A 75 9.57 4.91 4.42
N PHE A 76 9.82 3.68 4.88
CA PHE A 76 8.84 2.87 5.60
C PHE A 76 9.46 2.25 6.86
N PRO A 77 9.53 2.95 7.99
CA PRO A 77 10.20 2.46 9.18
C PRO A 77 9.57 1.16 9.77
N GLU A 78 8.27 0.93 9.56
CA GLU A 78 7.60 -0.33 9.91
C GLU A 78 7.61 -1.32 8.73
N LEU A 79 8.81 -1.79 8.36
CA LEU A 79 8.94 -2.84 7.36
C LEU A 79 8.67 -4.23 7.96
N PHE A 80 7.88 -5.01 7.22
CA PHE A 80 7.76 -6.43 7.50
C PHE A 80 9.14 -7.10 7.36
N SER A 81 9.51 -7.91 8.34
CA SER A 81 10.37 -9.05 8.08
C SER A 81 9.55 -10.05 7.29
N HIS A 82 9.86 -10.24 5.99
CA HIS A 82 9.50 -11.49 5.33
C HIS A 82 10.42 -12.56 5.94
N THR A 83 9.98 -13.17 7.04
CA THR A 83 10.57 -14.41 7.54
C THR A 83 10.19 -15.56 6.63
#